data_AF-A0A3A5M2L5-F1
#
_entry.id   AF-A0A3A5M2L5-F1
#
_cell.length_a   1.000
_cell.length_b   1.000
_cell.length_c   1.000
_cell.angle_alpha   90.00
_cell.angle_beta   90.00
_cell.angle_gamma   90.00
#
_symmetry.space_group_name_H-M   'P 1'
#
loop_
_entity.id
_entity.type
_entity.pdbx_description
1 polymer ?
#
loop_
_entity_poly.entity_id
_entity_poly.type
_entity_poly.pdbx_seq_one_letter_code
_entity_poly.pdbx_strand_id
1 'polypeptide(L)' 'MHIELTRAEQGCLSSEVKATGNPLIWQVDEQFQDASSFRAHQQRVAESKWGKATARCRWRTSALVAGRVRFRLSDL' A
#
# COMPACT_ATOMS: atom_id res chain seq x y z
N MET A 1 -11.88 1.61 7.38
CA MET A 1 -10.61 0.82 7.41
C MET A 1 -9.66 1.32 6.31
N HIS A 2 -8.33 1.14 6.41
CA HIS A 2 -7.36 1.67 5.41
C HIS A 2 -7.69 1.22 3.97
N ILE A 3 -8.05 -0.06 3.79
CA ILE A 3 -8.41 -0.65 2.48
C ILE A 3 -9.64 0.03 1.88
N GLU A 4 -10.68 0.27 2.67
CA GLU A 4 -11.91 0.92 2.21
C GLU A 4 -11.65 2.37 1.79
N LEU A 5 -10.81 3.07 2.56
CA LEU A 5 -10.40 4.44 2.23
C LEU A 5 -9.62 4.46 0.91
N THR A 6 -8.71 3.51 0.68
CA THR A 6 -7.97 3.41 -0.58
C THR A 6 -8.90 3.11 -1.76
N ARG A 7 -9.84 2.17 -1.60
CA ARG A 7 -10.82 1.83 -2.65
C ARG A 7 -11.75 2.99 -3.02
N ALA A 8 -11.97 3.92 -2.11
CA ALA A 8 -12.77 5.11 -2.34
C ALA A 8 -11.98 6.25 -3.05
N GLU A 9 -10.67 6.09 -3.24
CA GLU A 9 -9.85 7.12 -3.91
C GLU A 9 -10.12 7.17 -5.42
N GLN A 10 -10.07 8.38 -5.96
CA GLN A 10 -10.26 8.60 -7.39
C GLN A 10 -9.16 7.91 -8.20
N GLY A 11 -9.58 7.01 -9.10
CA GLY A 11 -8.68 6.24 -9.94
C GLY A 11 -8.10 5.00 -9.26
N CYS A 12 -8.51 4.63 -8.05
CA CYS A 12 -8.21 3.31 -7.49
C CYS A 12 -9.03 2.24 -8.23
N LEU A 13 -8.35 1.29 -8.88
CA LEU A 13 -8.99 0.16 -9.57
C LEU A 13 -9.10 -1.06 -8.66
N SER A 14 -8.07 -1.34 -7.88
CA SER A 14 -8.07 -2.42 -6.89
C SER A 14 -7.12 -2.12 -5.74
N SER A 15 -7.48 -2.53 -4.53
CA SER A 15 -6.59 -2.54 -3.37
C SER A 15 -6.86 -3.82 -2.56
N GLU A 16 -5.82 -4.62 -2.38
CA GLU A 16 -5.84 -5.91 -1.70
C GLU A 16 -4.68 -6.05 -0.72
N VAL A 17 -4.95 -6.65 0.43
CA VAL A 17 -3.94 -7.00 1.43
C VAL A 17 -4.03 -8.50 1.70
N LYS A 18 -2.92 -9.22 1.52
CA LYS A 18 -2.82 -10.67 1.67
C LYS A 18 -1.73 -11.01 2.68
N ALA A 19 -2.04 -11.93 3.60
CA ALA A 19 -1.01 -12.57 4.40
C ALA A 19 -0.11 -13.43 3.49
N THR A 20 1.17 -13.52 3.81
CA THR A 20 2.07 -14.47 3.14
C THR A 20 2.31 -15.68 4.03
N GLY A 21 3.04 -16.69 3.54
CA GLY A 21 3.45 -17.83 4.37
C GLY A 21 4.37 -17.46 5.53
N ASN A 22 4.97 -16.27 5.51
CA ASN A 22 5.65 -15.71 6.68
C ASN A 22 4.66 -14.80 7.42
N PRO A 23 4.30 -15.08 8.69
CA PRO A 23 3.29 -14.33 9.43
C PRO A 23 3.69 -12.87 9.70
N LEU A 24 4.98 -12.57 9.58
CA LEU A 24 5.48 -11.22 9.69
C LEU A 24 5.36 -10.49 8.36
N ILE A 25 5.24 -11.18 7.22
CA ILE A 25 5.20 -10.54 5.89
C ILE A 25 3.78 -10.48 5.34
N TRP A 26 3.39 -9.29 4.94
CA TRP A 26 2.12 -9.01 4.27
C TRP A 26 2.40 -8.48 2.87
N GLN A 27 1.55 -8.84 1.92
CA GLN A 27 1.57 -8.32 0.56
C GLN A 27 0.40 -7.37 0.36
N VAL A 28 0.70 -6.17 -0.16
CA VAL A 28 -0.28 -5.17 -0.57
C VAL A 28 -0.17 -5.02 -2.08
N ASP A 29 -1.25 -5.31 -2.79
CA ASP A 29 -1.36 -5.13 -4.23
C ASP A 29 -2.35 -4.00 -4.50
N GLU A 30 -1.88 -2.93 -5.15
CA GLU A 30 -2.68 -1.75 -5.46
C GLU A 30 -2.55 -1.40 -6.94
N GLN A 31 -3.69 -1.13 -7.58
CA GLN A 31 -3.75 -0.74 -8.98
C GLN A 31 -4.51 0.56 -9.12
N PHE A 32 -3.91 1.49 -9.87
CA PHE A 32 -4.48 2.79 -10.15
C PHE A 32 -4.58 3.02 -11.65
N GLN A 33 -5.57 3.81 -12.05
CA GLN A 33 -5.82 4.15 -13.44
C GLN A 33 -4.62 4.83 -14.10
N ASP A 34 -3.92 5.69 -13.36
CA ASP A 34 -2.74 6.40 -13.84
C ASP A 34 -1.78 6.78 -12.71
N ALA A 35 -0.62 7.33 -13.11
CA ALA A 35 0.42 7.75 -12.20
C ALA A 35 0.03 8.95 -11.32
N SER A 36 -0.89 9.81 -11.74
CA SER A 36 -1.39 10.93 -10.92
C SER A 36 -2.24 10.43 -9.76
N SER A 37 -3.17 9.52 -10.02
CA SER A 37 -3.96 8.86 -8.98
C SER A 37 -3.07 8.15 -7.98
N PHE A 38 -2.03 7.43 -8.45
CA PHE A 38 -1.11 6.77 -7.54
C PHE A 38 -0.27 7.75 -6.70
N ARG A 39 0.15 8.89 -7.25
CA ARG A 39 0.87 9.92 -6.48
C ARG A 39 -0.02 10.56 -5.42
N ALA A 40 -1.28 10.86 -5.75
CA ALA A 40 -2.24 11.38 -4.79
C ALA A 40 -2.48 10.38 -3.64
N HIS A 41 -2.60 9.10 -3.98
CA HIS A 41 -2.65 8.02 -3.00
C HIS A 41 -1.43 8.02 -2.07
N GLN A 42 -0.21 8.05 -2.62
CA GLN A 42 1.02 8.06 -1.82
C GLN A 42 1.10 9.22 -0.83
N GLN A 43 0.67 10.42 -1.24
CA GLN A 43 0.62 11.60 -0.38
C GLN A 43 -0.36 11.41 0.79
N ARG A 44 -1.60 10.97 0.49
CA ARG A 44 -2.61 10.70 1.52
C ARG A 44 -2.14 9.62 2.49
N VAL A 45 -1.55 8.54 1.97
CA VAL A 45 -1.03 7.43 2.78
C VAL A 45 0.04 7.91 3.74
N ALA A 46 1.00 8.72 3.29
CA ALA A 46 2.08 9.24 4.12
C ALA A 46 1.56 10.01 5.34
N GLU A 47 0.44 10.71 5.21
CA GLU A 47 -0.18 11.48 6.30
C GLU A 47 -1.09 10.62 7.22
N SER A 48 -1.50 9.45 6.75
CA SER A 48 -2.42 8.57 7.46
C SER A 48 -1.78 7.92 8.70
N LYS A 49 -2.61 7.49 9.66
CA LYS A 49 -2.14 6.69 10.82
C LYS A 49 -1.37 5.45 10.39
N TRP A 50 -1.81 4.80 9.32
CA TRP A 50 -1.16 3.60 8.78
C TRP A 50 0.20 3.90 8.16
N GLY A 51 0.30 4.95 7.33
CA GLY A 51 1.58 5.36 6.74
C GLY A 51 2.60 5.79 7.80
N LYS A 52 2.16 6.50 8.83
CA LYS A 52 3.00 6.85 9.99
C LYS A 52 3.48 5.62 10.75
N ALA A 53 2.61 4.65 11.00
CA ALA A 53 2.96 3.42 11.70
C ALA A 53 3.90 2.51 10.90
N THR A 54 3.81 2.53 9.56
CA THR A 54 4.59 1.67 8.66
C THR A 54 5.79 2.37 8.03
N ALA A 55 6.04 3.65 8.36
CA ALA A 55 7.13 4.45 7.78
C ALA A 55 8.53 3.84 8.00
N ARG A 56 8.72 3.05 9.06
CA ARG A 56 9.99 2.39 9.39
C ARG A 56 10.11 0.98 8.81
N CYS A 57 9.01 0.42 8.31
CA CYS A 57 9.02 -0.89 7.65
C CYS A 57 9.80 -0.80 6.33
N ARG A 58 10.56 -1.83 6.00
CA ARG A 58 11.26 -1.88 4.71
C ARG A 58 10.26 -2.12 3.58
N TRP A 59 10.12 -1.14 2.70
CA TRP A 59 9.31 -1.24 1.47
C TRP A 59 10.12 -1.88 0.35
N ARG A 60 9.59 -2.94 -0.27
CA ARG A 60 10.08 -3.42 -1.56
C ARG A 60 8.98 -3.20 -2.59
N THR A 61 9.24 -2.35 -3.57
CA THR A 61 8.34 -2.08 -4.70
C THR A 61 8.82 -2.83 -5.93
N SER A 62 7.89 -3.37 -6.72
CA SER A 62 8.14 -3.81 -8.11
C SER A 62 7.15 -3.05 -8.99
N ALA A 63 7.63 -2.19 -9.88
CA ALA A 63 6.78 -1.25 -10.63
C ALA A 63 6.38 -1.78 -12.01
N LEU A 64 5.11 -1.55 -12.40
CA LEU A 64 4.60 -1.14 -13.73
C LEU A 64 3.07 -0.90 -13.57
N VAL A 65 2.62 0.33 -13.31
CA VAL A 65 1.19 0.78 -13.18
C VAL A 65 0.29 -0.08 -12.25
N ALA A 66 0.92 -0.94 -11.45
CA ALA A 66 0.39 -1.70 -10.33
C ALA A 66 1.52 -1.77 -9.31
N GLY A 67 1.29 -1.22 -8.12
CA GLY A 67 2.22 -1.28 -7.01
C GLY A 67 2.04 -2.59 -6.27
N ARG A 68 3.06 -3.45 -6.27
CA ARG A 68 3.15 -4.57 -5.33
C ARG A 68 4.15 -4.20 -4.24
N VAL A 69 3.68 -4.22 -2.99
CA VAL A 69 4.48 -3.94 -1.81
C VAL A 69 4.46 -5.15 -0.88
N ARG A 70 5.62 -5.52 -0.31
CA ARG A 70 5.69 -6.42 0.85
C ARG A 70 6.29 -5.71 2.05
N PHE A 71 5.70 -5.87 3.22
CA PHE A 71 6.22 -5.35 4.49
C PHE A 71 6.36 -6.44 5.56
N ARG A 72 7.33 -6.32 6.48
CA ARG A 72 7.61 -7.28 7.57
C ARG A 72 7.32 -6.67 8.96
N LEU A 73 6.66 -7.39 9.86
CA LEU A 73 6.22 -6.95 11.20
C LEU A 73 7.36 -6.85 12.23
N SER A 74 8.51 -7.51 12.01
CA SER A 74 9.67 -7.46 12.93
C SER A 74 10.43 -6.13 12.92
N ASP A 75 10.02 -5.17 12.10
CA ASP A 75 10.65 -3.85 11.99
C ASP A 75 9.91 -2.78 12.83
N LEU A 76 9.11 -3.21 13.82
CA LEU A 76 8.42 -2.38 14.82
C LEU A 76 9.29 -2.14 16.05
#